data_AF-A0A4R8G142-F1
#
_entry.id   AF-A0A4R8G142-F1
#
_cell.length_a   1.000
_cell.length_b   1.000
_cell.length_c   1.000
_cell.angle_alpha   90.00
_cell.angle_beta   90.00
_cell.angle_gamma   90.00
#
_symmetry.space_group_name_H-M   'P 1'
#
loop_
_entity.id
_entity.type
_entity.pdbx_description
1 polymer ?
#
loop_
_entity_poly.entity_id
_entity_poly.type
_entity_poly.pdbx_seq_one_letter_code
_entity_poly.pdbx_strand_id
1 'polypeptide(L)'
;MLSRAEQAFYFWLARDWARDAGAIVDLGCFAGGSTARLAEGRRQAGHCRPVLACDRFTAPPEVRAQVLYAADIAPFEGTDLLALVRRLLARRPVTLVPDEIRSAVRPGGPIEILTIDAVKAIDTADAIAGTFFPALLPGGAVVVQQDRFHWRQPWIAVQMEALAGCFAPLTAGPGTTAAFLCLRPPTPNDLARAACHGTRDAELACGLTAARARFARFRCENASTGPTRHWQPIRASASPGACGAPTRPGNCRSDTKRAAPKGGPGSRSGETDHLMILETTPAPTVRPPSRMAKRSFSSIAIGAISSTVNFRLSPGITISVPSGS
;
A
#
# COMPACT_ATOMS: atom_id res chain seq x y z
N MET A 1 17.61 -1.15 -2.60
CA MET A 1 17.95 -0.60 -1.27
C MET A 1 16.97 0.53 -0.96
N LEU A 2 16.49 0.67 0.28
CA LEU A 2 15.42 1.64 0.60
C LEU A 2 15.87 3.09 0.47
N SER A 3 15.09 3.90 -0.26
CA SER A 3 15.30 5.35 -0.36
C SER A 3 15.14 6.04 1.00
N ARG A 4 15.68 7.26 1.16
CA ARG A 4 15.49 8.07 2.38
C ARG A 4 14.00 8.29 2.70
N ALA A 5 13.17 8.42 1.66
CA ALA A 5 11.73 8.61 1.80
C ALA A 5 11.02 7.33 2.29
N GLU A 6 11.37 6.14 1.77
CA GLU A 6 10.84 4.87 2.28
C GLU A 6 11.29 4.61 3.71
N GLN A 7 12.56 4.87 4.04
CA GLN A 7 13.07 4.74 5.39
C GLN A 7 12.33 5.64 6.39
N ALA A 8 11.97 6.86 5.98
CA ALA A 8 11.13 7.76 6.77
C ALA A 8 9.68 7.26 6.87
N PHE A 9 9.11 6.71 5.78
CA PHE A 9 7.75 6.16 5.77
C PHE A 9 7.59 4.95 6.69
N TYR A 10 8.50 3.96 6.64
CA TYR A 10 8.46 2.80 7.55
C TYR A 10 8.60 3.20 9.02
N PHE A 11 9.51 4.13 9.32
CA PHE A 11 9.68 4.69 10.66
C PHE A 11 8.42 5.42 11.14
N TRP A 12 7.84 6.29 10.31
CA TRP A 12 6.59 7.00 10.61
C TRP A 12 5.43 6.04 10.83
N LEU A 13 5.27 5.02 10.00
CA LEU A 13 4.18 4.04 10.12
C LEU A 13 4.27 3.29 11.47
N ALA A 14 5.47 2.91 11.89
CA ALA A 14 5.70 2.22 13.16
C ALA A 14 5.65 3.12 14.41
N ARG A 15 5.77 4.45 14.26
CA ARG A 15 5.80 5.41 15.38
C ARG A 15 4.49 6.20 15.53
N ASP A 16 3.94 6.70 14.42
CA ASP A 16 2.82 7.65 14.38
C ASP A 16 1.48 6.99 14.01
N TRP A 17 1.49 5.80 13.37
CA TRP A 17 0.27 5.05 13.04
C TRP A 17 0.02 3.87 13.98
N ALA A 18 1.05 3.07 14.28
CA ALA A 18 0.92 1.89 15.13
C ALA A 18 0.48 2.26 16.57
N ARG A 19 -0.46 1.48 17.13
CA ARG A 19 -1.03 1.68 18.48
C ARG A 19 -0.66 0.56 19.46
N ASP A 20 0.32 -0.27 19.08
CA ASP A 20 0.65 -1.59 19.64
C ASP A 20 -0.55 -2.54 19.79
N ALA A 21 -1.55 -2.40 18.92
CA ALA A 21 -2.74 -3.23 18.93
C ALA A 21 -2.43 -4.63 18.36
N GLY A 22 -1.59 -4.70 17.32
CA GLY A 22 -1.21 -5.96 16.66
C GLY A 22 0.30 -6.18 16.56
N ALA A 23 0.70 -7.16 15.75
CA ALA A 23 2.09 -7.36 15.34
C ALA A 23 2.48 -6.41 14.20
N ILE A 24 3.78 -6.09 14.10
CA ILE A 24 4.38 -5.60 12.86
C ILE A 24 5.15 -6.76 12.22
N VAL A 25 4.88 -7.04 10.95
CA VAL A 25 5.48 -8.13 10.17
C VAL A 25 6.10 -7.57 8.90
N ASP A 26 7.33 -7.98 8.61
CA ASP A 26 8.16 -7.49 7.50
C ASP A 26 8.64 -8.67 6.63
N LEU A 27 8.09 -8.79 5.42
CA LEU A 27 8.25 -9.94 4.52
C LEU A 27 9.16 -9.60 3.33
N GLY A 28 10.37 -10.16 3.34
CA GLY A 28 11.41 -9.89 2.35
C GLY A 28 12.41 -8.83 2.84
N CYS A 29 12.68 -8.82 4.15
CA CYS A 29 13.46 -7.77 4.79
C CYS A 29 14.96 -7.72 4.40
N PHE A 30 15.47 -8.73 3.70
CA PHE A 30 16.84 -8.83 3.18
C PHE A 30 17.90 -8.61 4.28
N ALA A 31 18.60 -7.47 4.26
CA ALA A 31 19.60 -7.07 5.25
C ALA A 31 19.00 -6.39 6.50
N GLY A 32 17.68 -6.41 6.67
CA GLY A 32 16.97 -5.80 7.80
C GLY A 32 16.72 -4.29 7.69
N GLY A 33 16.81 -3.70 6.50
CA GLY A 33 16.73 -2.24 6.31
C GLY A 33 15.37 -1.62 6.66
N SER A 34 14.28 -2.26 6.23
CA SER A 34 12.88 -1.93 6.60
C SER A 34 12.65 -2.21 8.08
N THR A 35 12.99 -3.41 8.53
CA THR A 35 12.92 -3.88 9.92
C THR A 35 13.58 -2.90 10.90
N ALA A 36 14.76 -2.38 10.57
CA ALA A 36 15.50 -1.43 11.40
C ALA A 36 14.75 -0.10 11.60
N ARG A 37 13.95 0.33 10.62
CA ARG A 37 13.13 1.55 10.68
C ARG A 37 11.81 1.29 11.40
N LEU A 38 11.18 0.15 11.16
CA LEU A 38 9.98 -0.30 11.87
C LEU A 38 10.26 -0.46 13.39
N ALA A 39 11.33 -1.15 13.77
CA ALA A 39 11.67 -1.40 15.17
C ALA A 39 12.10 -0.11 15.89
N GLU A 40 12.81 0.79 15.22
CA GLU A 40 13.15 2.11 15.78
C GLU A 40 11.92 3.02 15.93
N GLY A 41 10.96 2.96 15.00
CA GLY A 41 9.69 3.68 15.11
C GLY A 41 8.87 3.21 16.32
N ARG A 42 8.71 1.89 16.49
CA ARG A 42 8.09 1.29 17.68
C ARG A 42 8.78 1.72 18.97
N ARG A 43 10.12 1.65 19.02
CA ARG A 43 10.93 2.06 20.17
C ARG A 43 10.70 3.53 20.56
N GLN A 44 10.57 4.44 19.60
CA GLN A 44 10.29 5.86 19.89
C GLN A 44 8.84 6.13 20.31
N ALA A 45 7.89 5.27 19.95
CA ALA A 45 6.51 5.35 20.44
C ALA A 45 6.30 4.70 21.82
N GLY A 46 7.31 4.02 22.38
CA GLY A 46 7.21 3.25 23.63
C GLY A 46 6.64 1.84 23.47
N HIS A 47 6.44 1.37 22.24
CA HIS A 47 5.80 0.08 21.94
C HIS A 47 6.75 -1.10 22.18
N CYS A 48 6.31 -2.08 22.98
CA CYS A 48 7.20 -3.08 23.59
C CYS A 48 7.38 -4.36 22.77
N ARG A 49 6.39 -4.78 21.98
CA ARG A 49 6.50 -6.00 21.14
C ARG A 49 7.61 -5.85 20.07
N PRO A 50 8.30 -6.93 19.66
CA PRO A 50 9.28 -6.88 18.56
C PRO A 50 8.61 -6.76 17.19
N VAL A 51 9.40 -6.38 16.18
CA VAL A 51 9.04 -6.57 14.76
C VAL A 51 9.37 -8.01 14.36
N LEU A 52 8.44 -8.70 13.71
CA LEU A 52 8.68 -10.00 13.09
C LEU A 52 9.25 -9.78 11.69
N ALA A 53 10.47 -10.25 11.44
CA ALA A 53 11.19 -10.02 10.19
C ALA A 53 11.49 -11.35 9.50
N CYS A 54 10.80 -11.60 8.39
CA CYS A 54 10.83 -12.87 7.67
C CYS A 54 11.61 -12.69 6.36
N ASP A 55 12.60 -13.55 6.16
CA ASP A 55 13.37 -13.67 4.93
C ASP A 55 14.03 -15.06 4.90
N ARG A 56 14.49 -15.51 3.73
CA ARG A 56 15.41 -16.65 3.67
C ARG A 56 16.79 -16.29 4.20
N PHE A 57 17.11 -15.00 4.27
CA PHE A 57 18.42 -14.43 4.62
C PHE A 57 19.53 -15.01 3.73
N THR A 58 19.27 -15.17 2.44
CA THR A 58 20.25 -15.66 1.45
C THR A 58 20.36 -14.69 0.29
N ALA A 59 21.58 -14.35 -0.13
CA ALA A 59 21.81 -13.50 -1.30
C ALA A 59 22.99 -13.98 -2.17
N PRO A 60 22.83 -14.01 -3.51
CA PRO A 60 23.90 -14.39 -4.42
C PRO A 60 24.97 -13.28 -4.53
N PRO A 61 26.21 -13.60 -4.95
CA PRO A 61 27.36 -12.69 -4.87
C PRO A 61 27.14 -11.33 -5.55
N GLU A 62 26.48 -11.29 -6.70
CA GLU A 62 26.21 -10.07 -7.47
C GLU A 62 25.25 -9.12 -6.75
N VAL A 63 24.24 -9.64 -6.04
CA VAL A 63 23.34 -8.83 -5.21
C VAL A 63 24.08 -8.31 -3.97
N ARG A 64 24.97 -9.11 -3.37
CA ARG A 64 25.79 -8.68 -2.23
C ARG A 64 26.77 -7.57 -2.64
N ALA A 65 27.41 -7.68 -3.81
CA ALA A 65 28.25 -6.62 -4.36
C ALA A 65 27.47 -5.32 -4.64
N GLN A 66 26.33 -5.42 -5.32
CA GLN A 66 25.51 -4.26 -5.71
C GLN A 66 24.81 -3.54 -4.54
N VAL A 67 24.51 -4.24 -3.43
CA VAL A 67 23.64 -3.71 -2.37
C VAL A 67 24.31 -3.64 -0.99
N LEU A 68 25.22 -4.57 -0.66
CA LEU A 68 25.89 -4.60 0.64
C LEU A 68 27.25 -3.92 0.58
N TYR A 69 28.09 -4.32 -0.38
CA TYR A 69 29.46 -3.82 -0.47
C TYR A 69 29.50 -2.36 -0.95
N ALA A 70 28.57 -1.99 -1.84
CA ALA A 70 28.27 -0.59 -2.20
C ALA A 70 27.61 0.24 -1.07
N ALA A 71 27.38 -0.35 0.11
CA ALA A 71 26.87 0.28 1.32
C ALA A 71 27.80 0.05 2.52
N ASP A 72 29.11 -0.04 2.24
CA ASP A 72 30.23 -0.16 3.20
C ASP A 72 30.18 -1.39 4.13
N ILE A 73 29.39 -2.42 3.77
CA ILE A 73 29.48 -3.74 4.42
C ILE A 73 30.71 -4.47 3.86
N ALA A 74 31.68 -4.75 4.73
CA ALA A 74 32.86 -5.53 4.38
C ALA A 74 32.50 -6.88 3.71
N PRO A 75 33.20 -7.29 2.62
CA PRO A 75 32.96 -8.56 1.95
C PRO A 75 33.07 -9.80 2.85
N PHE A 76 32.34 -10.84 2.49
CA PHE A 76 32.31 -12.13 3.20
C PHE A 76 31.97 -13.28 2.24
N GLU A 77 32.28 -14.51 2.65
CA GLU A 77 32.07 -15.71 1.84
C GLU A 77 30.66 -16.32 1.98
N GLY A 78 30.32 -17.20 1.03
CA GLY A 78 29.02 -17.90 1.01
C GLY A 78 27.84 -17.01 0.56
N THR A 79 26.63 -17.38 0.98
CA THR A 79 25.38 -16.66 0.63
C THR A 79 24.51 -16.30 1.84
N ASP A 80 24.83 -16.78 3.05
CA ASP A 80 24.09 -16.46 4.28
C ASP A 80 24.22 -14.97 4.64
N LEU A 81 23.09 -14.37 5.00
CA LEU A 81 22.98 -13.04 5.58
C LEU A 81 22.58 -13.09 7.06
N LEU A 82 22.14 -14.23 7.61
CA LEU A 82 21.54 -14.30 8.94
C LEU A 82 22.53 -13.87 10.04
N ALA A 83 23.81 -14.23 9.92
CA ALA A 83 24.86 -13.74 10.83
C ALA A 83 25.06 -12.22 10.74
N LEU A 84 25.06 -11.67 9.51
CA LEU A 84 25.17 -10.22 9.27
C LEU A 84 23.95 -9.46 9.81
N VAL A 85 22.74 -9.94 9.55
CA VAL A 85 21.48 -9.31 9.97
C VAL A 85 21.33 -9.31 11.48
N ARG A 86 21.68 -10.42 12.15
CA ARG A 86 21.78 -10.48 13.62
C ARG A 86 22.69 -9.36 14.15
N ARG A 87 23.87 -9.15 13.55
CA ARG A 87 24.79 -8.06 13.93
C ARG A 87 24.21 -6.67 13.66
N LEU A 88 23.60 -6.44 12.50
CA LEU A 88 23.01 -5.13 12.11
C LEU A 88 21.78 -4.75 12.96
N LEU A 89 21.05 -5.74 13.48
CA LEU A 89 19.81 -5.54 14.26
C LEU A 89 19.95 -5.77 15.76
N ALA A 90 21.12 -6.20 16.26
CA ALA A 90 21.37 -6.61 17.66
C ALA A 90 20.90 -5.64 18.76
N ARG A 91 20.73 -4.34 18.46
CA ARG A 91 20.27 -3.31 19.39
C ARG A 91 18.77 -2.93 19.23
N ARG A 92 17.97 -3.76 18.55
CA ARG A 92 16.55 -3.48 18.23
C ARG A 92 15.65 -4.66 18.63
N PRO A 93 14.41 -4.41 19.08
CA PRO A 93 13.45 -5.48 19.37
C PRO A 93 12.94 -6.10 18.06
N VAL A 94 13.57 -7.19 17.64
CA VAL A 94 13.29 -7.89 16.38
C VAL A 94 13.32 -9.40 16.60
N THR A 95 12.35 -10.11 16.04
CA THR A 95 12.34 -11.58 15.91
C THR A 95 12.60 -11.95 14.45
N LEU A 96 13.72 -12.62 14.18
CA LEU A 96 14.08 -13.08 12.83
C LEU A 96 13.45 -14.45 12.55
N VAL A 97 12.83 -14.60 11.37
CA VAL A 97 12.25 -15.87 10.89
C VAL A 97 13.00 -16.29 9.61
N PRO A 98 14.04 -17.14 9.73
CA PRO A 98 14.83 -17.62 8.60
C PRO A 98 14.13 -18.78 7.88
N ASP A 99 13.23 -18.46 6.95
CA ASP A 99 12.32 -19.42 6.30
C ASP A 99 11.92 -18.92 4.90
N GLU A 100 11.36 -19.79 4.05
CA GLU A 100 10.63 -19.31 2.88
C GLU A 100 9.38 -18.56 3.34
N ILE A 101 9.09 -17.42 2.71
CA ILE A 101 7.94 -16.58 3.10
C ILE A 101 6.58 -17.23 2.80
N ARG A 102 6.59 -18.37 2.07
CA ARG A 102 5.43 -19.24 1.84
C ARG A 102 5.14 -20.18 3.03
N SER A 103 6.17 -20.58 3.79
CA SER A 103 6.08 -21.38 5.03
C SER A 103 6.14 -20.54 6.30
N ALA A 104 6.65 -19.31 6.21
CA ALA A 104 6.97 -18.45 7.35
C ALA A 104 5.84 -18.32 8.37
N VAL A 105 6.19 -18.63 9.62
CA VAL A 105 5.28 -18.66 10.78
C VAL A 105 4.64 -17.29 11.00
N ARG A 106 3.30 -17.27 11.09
CA ARG A 106 2.52 -16.09 11.47
C ARG A 106 2.75 -15.69 12.92
N PRO A 107 2.66 -14.39 13.28
CA PRO A 107 2.58 -14.00 14.68
C PRO A 107 1.32 -14.57 15.34
N GLY A 108 1.43 -14.94 16.62
CA GLY A 108 0.31 -15.38 17.46
C GLY A 108 -0.60 -14.22 17.85
N GLY A 109 -1.41 -13.74 16.91
CA GLY A 109 -2.33 -12.62 17.10
C GLY A 109 -2.64 -11.88 15.79
N PRO A 110 -3.36 -10.74 15.88
CA PRO A 110 -3.66 -9.93 14.71
C PRO A 110 -2.47 -9.08 14.27
N ILE A 111 -2.40 -8.75 12.98
CA ILE A 111 -1.35 -7.92 12.37
C ILE A 111 -1.85 -6.48 12.24
N GLU A 112 -1.08 -5.52 12.74
CA GLU A 112 -1.36 -4.08 12.61
C GLU A 112 -0.62 -3.46 11.42
N ILE A 113 0.61 -3.89 11.14
CA ILE A 113 1.38 -3.46 9.97
C ILE A 113 1.99 -4.69 9.30
N LEU A 114 1.77 -4.81 7.99
CA LEU A 114 2.32 -5.86 7.14
C LEU A 114 3.09 -5.20 5.99
N THR A 115 4.41 -5.36 5.95
CA THR A 115 5.28 -4.82 4.90
C THR A 115 5.78 -5.95 4.00
N ILE A 116 5.75 -5.74 2.68
CA ILE A 116 5.93 -6.80 1.68
C ILE A 116 6.85 -6.31 0.55
N ASP A 117 8.03 -6.91 0.44
CA ASP A 117 8.93 -6.82 -0.73
C ASP A 117 9.15 -8.20 -1.39
N ALA A 118 8.78 -9.30 -0.71
CA ALA A 118 9.02 -10.68 -1.15
C ALA A 118 8.33 -11.11 -2.47
N VAL A 119 7.37 -10.35 -2.99
CA VAL A 119 6.44 -10.79 -4.05
C VAL A 119 7.04 -10.70 -5.45
N LYS A 120 8.04 -11.52 -5.74
CA LYS A 120 8.70 -11.57 -7.07
C LYS A 120 8.09 -12.59 -8.05
N ALA A 121 7.02 -13.28 -7.66
CA ALA A 121 6.22 -14.19 -8.49
C ALA A 121 4.73 -14.19 -8.04
N ILE A 122 3.84 -14.69 -8.91
CA ILE A 122 2.38 -14.80 -8.67
C ILE A 122 2.07 -15.67 -7.45
N ASP A 123 2.57 -16.90 -7.40
CA ASP A 123 2.28 -17.85 -6.32
C ASP A 123 2.71 -17.32 -4.94
N THR A 124 3.78 -16.52 -4.91
CA THR A 124 4.24 -15.84 -3.69
C THR A 124 3.27 -14.72 -3.27
N ALA A 125 2.63 -14.02 -4.22
CA ALA A 125 1.59 -13.04 -3.93
C ALA A 125 0.35 -13.71 -3.30
N ASP A 126 -0.09 -14.82 -3.89
CA ASP A 126 -1.31 -15.51 -3.48
C ASP A 126 -1.10 -16.27 -2.16
N ALA A 127 0.08 -16.88 -1.95
CA ALA A 127 0.45 -17.48 -0.66
C ALA A 127 0.57 -16.43 0.47
N ILE A 128 1.18 -15.27 0.21
CA ILE A 128 1.27 -14.20 1.22
C ILE A 128 -0.13 -13.63 1.54
N ALA A 129 -0.97 -13.41 0.53
CA ALA A 129 -2.34 -12.97 0.75
C ALA A 129 -3.15 -14.00 1.57
N GLY A 130 -3.07 -15.28 1.21
CA GLY A 130 -3.74 -16.38 1.91
C GLY A 130 -3.30 -16.53 3.37
N THR A 131 -2.00 -16.48 3.63
CA THR A 131 -1.44 -16.63 4.97
C THR A 131 -1.68 -15.39 5.83
N PHE A 132 -1.33 -14.20 5.35
CA PHE A 132 -1.20 -13.01 6.21
C PHE A 132 -2.42 -12.07 6.19
N PHE A 133 -3.19 -11.97 5.09
CA PHE A 133 -4.30 -11.00 5.06
C PHE A 133 -5.47 -11.34 5.99
N PRO A 134 -5.86 -12.62 6.21
CA PRO A 134 -6.85 -12.98 7.23
C PRO A 134 -6.45 -12.63 8.68
N ALA A 135 -5.20 -12.24 8.93
CA ALA A 135 -4.70 -11.86 10.25
C ALA A 135 -4.87 -10.36 10.57
N LEU A 136 -5.21 -9.52 9.59
CA LEU A 136 -5.11 -8.06 9.74
C LEU A 136 -6.15 -7.48 10.70
N LEU A 137 -5.80 -6.41 11.43
CA LEU A 137 -6.78 -5.65 12.23
C LEU A 137 -7.80 -4.93 11.33
N PRO A 138 -9.11 -5.21 11.43
CA PRO A 138 -10.14 -4.50 10.68
C PRO A 138 -10.16 -3.02 11.05
N GLY A 139 -10.32 -2.15 10.05
CA GLY A 139 -10.35 -0.69 10.20
C GLY A 139 -9.05 -0.04 10.70
N GLY A 140 -7.99 -0.81 10.98
CA GLY A 140 -6.81 -0.32 11.68
C GLY A 140 -5.47 -0.73 11.09
N ALA A 141 -5.39 -1.86 10.39
CA ALA A 141 -4.13 -2.35 9.85
C ALA A 141 -3.72 -1.68 8.52
N VAL A 142 -2.40 -1.61 8.29
CA VAL A 142 -1.84 -1.12 7.02
C VAL A 142 -1.00 -2.22 6.36
N VAL A 143 -1.32 -2.50 5.09
CA VAL A 143 -0.51 -3.34 4.20
C VAL A 143 0.33 -2.43 3.31
N VAL A 144 1.65 -2.59 3.31
CA VAL A 144 2.59 -1.91 2.42
C VAL A 144 3.10 -2.91 1.39
N GLN A 145 2.74 -2.67 0.13
CA GLN A 145 3.23 -3.42 -1.03
C GLN A 145 4.35 -2.61 -1.69
N GLN A 146 5.61 -3.06 -1.57
CA GLN A 146 6.68 -2.59 -2.46
C GLN A 146 6.44 -3.13 -3.88
N ASP A 147 7.06 -2.50 -4.88
CA ASP A 147 6.92 -2.88 -6.30
C ASP A 147 5.48 -2.91 -6.86
N ARG A 148 4.49 -2.38 -6.15
CA ARG A 148 3.09 -2.20 -6.58
C ARG A 148 2.92 -1.36 -7.86
N PHE A 149 3.91 -0.53 -8.21
CA PHE A 149 3.96 0.19 -9.50
C PHE A 149 5.01 -0.35 -10.48
N HIS A 150 5.74 -1.42 -10.12
CA HIS A 150 6.79 -1.98 -10.95
C HIS A 150 6.24 -2.90 -12.05
N TRP A 151 6.58 -2.61 -13.30
CA TRP A 151 6.00 -3.26 -14.49
C TRP A 151 6.21 -4.78 -14.57
N ARG A 152 7.27 -5.32 -13.94
CA ARG A 152 7.53 -6.78 -13.87
C ARG A 152 6.67 -7.53 -12.85
N GLN A 153 5.89 -6.84 -12.01
CA GLN A 153 5.11 -7.45 -10.90
C GLN A 153 3.62 -7.05 -10.97
N PRO A 154 2.95 -7.17 -12.15
CA PRO A 154 1.60 -6.64 -12.36
C PRO A 154 0.53 -7.29 -11.48
N TRP A 155 0.72 -8.54 -11.06
CA TRP A 155 -0.20 -9.26 -10.16
C TRP A 155 -0.38 -8.55 -8.82
N ILE A 156 0.63 -7.86 -8.27
CA ILE A 156 0.49 -7.04 -7.04
C ILE A 156 -0.57 -5.95 -7.24
N ALA A 157 -0.64 -5.38 -8.45
CA ALA A 157 -1.63 -4.37 -8.79
C ALA A 157 -3.03 -4.95 -8.98
N VAL A 158 -3.14 -6.11 -9.64
CA VAL A 158 -4.40 -6.79 -9.93
C VAL A 158 -5.04 -7.39 -8.67
N GLN A 159 -4.27 -8.11 -7.85
CA GLN A 159 -4.73 -8.71 -6.59
C GLN A 159 -5.28 -7.63 -5.63
N MET A 160 -4.56 -6.53 -5.44
CA MET A 160 -5.02 -5.41 -4.59
C MET A 160 -6.19 -4.61 -5.21
N GLU A 161 -6.39 -4.68 -6.52
CA GLU A 161 -7.57 -4.10 -7.18
C GLU A 161 -8.81 -4.98 -6.94
N ALA A 162 -8.67 -6.30 -7.11
CA ALA A 162 -9.72 -7.29 -6.86
C ALA A 162 -10.18 -7.30 -5.39
N LEU A 163 -9.26 -7.12 -4.43
CA LEU A 163 -9.56 -7.02 -3.00
C LEU A 163 -10.13 -5.65 -2.55
N ALA A 164 -10.81 -4.93 -3.47
CA ALA A 164 -11.42 -3.61 -3.26
C ALA A 164 -12.27 -3.50 -1.98
N GLY A 165 -13.14 -4.48 -1.76
CA GLY A 165 -14.04 -4.53 -0.61
C GLY A 165 -13.36 -4.86 0.72
N CYS A 166 -12.04 -5.05 0.71
CA CYS A 166 -11.21 -5.34 1.88
C CYS A 166 -10.18 -4.21 2.14
N PHE A 167 -9.70 -3.53 1.09
CA PHE A 167 -8.59 -2.57 1.17
C PHE A 167 -8.87 -1.24 0.47
N ALA A 168 -8.74 -0.14 1.22
CA ALA A 168 -8.71 1.21 0.66
C ALA A 168 -7.25 1.69 0.50
N PRO A 169 -6.83 2.21 -0.66
CA PRO A 169 -5.53 2.86 -0.79
C PRO A 169 -5.37 4.02 0.21
N LEU A 170 -4.30 3.97 1.00
CA LEU A 170 -3.94 4.99 1.99
C LEU A 170 -3.00 6.04 1.37
N THR A 171 -1.95 5.59 0.68
CA THR A 171 -1.07 6.44 -0.13
C THR A 171 -0.40 5.64 -1.24
N ALA A 172 -0.05 6.30 -2.34
CA ALA A 172 1.14 5.90 -3.07
C ALA A 172 2.35 6.27 -2.21
N GLY A 173 3.24 5.32 -1.95
CA GLY A 173 4.48 5.56 -1.24
C GLY A 173 5.54 6.15 -2.18
N PRO A 174 6.78 6.34 -1.70
CA PRO A 174 7.90 6.71 -2.54
C PRO A 174 8.30 5.56 -3.46
N GLY A 175 8.83 5.88 -4.65
CA GLY A 175 9.29 4.88 -5.61
C GLY A 175 8.15 4.03 -6.18
N THR A 176 8.30 2.70 -6.12
CA THR A 176 7.30 1.73 -6.61
C THR A 176 6.32 1.27 -5.53
N THR A 177 6.47 1.75 -4.31
CA THR A 177 5.75 1.29 -3.11
C THR A 177 4.36 1.93 -2.99
N ALA A 178 3.38 1.21 -2.44
CA ALA A 178 2.08 1.77 -2.03
C ALA A 178 1.58 1.17 -0.71
N ALA A 179 0.73 1.90 0.01
CA ALA A 179 0.15 1.47 1.27
C ALA A 179 -1.38 1.49 1.24
N PHE A 180 -1.99 0.53 1.92
CA PHE A 180 -3.43 0.27 1.91
C PHE A 180 -3.93 0.09 3.35
N LEU A 181 -5.03 0.77 3.69
CA LEU A 181 -5.79 0.53 4.91
C LEU A 181 -6.63 -0.74 4.73
N CYS A 182 -6.49 -1.69 5.66
CA CYS A 182 -7.41 -2.80 5.80
C CYS A 182 -8.74 -2.29 6.38
N LEU A 183 -9.79 -2.30 5.55
CA LEU A 183 -11.16 -2.01 5.99
C LEU A 183 -11.70 -3.22 6.77
N ARG A 184 -11.50 -4.41 6.21
CA ARG A 184 -11.77 -5.72 6.82
C ARG A 184 -10.77 -6.74 6.27
N PRO A 185 -10.44 -7.81 7.00
CA PRO A 185 -9.80 -8.98 6.43
C PRO A 185 -10.60 -9.55 5.24
N PRO A 186 -9.92 -10.07 4.21
CA PRO A 186 -10.56 -10.83 3.16
C PRO A 186 -10.98 -12.21 3.68
N THR A 187 -12.13 -12.69 3.22
CA THR A 187 -12.56 -14.07 3.43
C THR A 187 -11.80 -15.03 2.50
N PRO A 188 -11.82 -16.35 2.74
CA PRO A 188 -11.28 -17.32 1.77
C PRO A 188 -11.88 -17.19 0.36
N ASN A 189 -13.15 -16.78 0.25
CA ASN A 189 -13.79 -16.50 -1.04
C ASN A 189 -13.25 -15.20 -1.66
N ASP A 190 -13.03 -14.14 -0.88
CA ASP A 190 -12.38 -12.91 -1.41
C ASP A 190 -10.96 -13.18 -1.92
N LEU A 191 -10.20 -14.02 -1.20
CA LEU A 191 -8.87 -14.46 -1.61
C LEU A 191 -8.92 -15.31 -2.88
N ALA A 192 -9.80 -16.31 -2.96
CA ALA A 192 -9.95 -17.18 -4.12
C ALA A 192 -10.34 -16.42 -5.40
N ARG A 193 -11.15 -15.34 -5.30
CA ARG A 193 -11.49 -14.47 -6.43
C ARG A 193 -10.40 -13.44 -6.78
N ALA A 194 -9.42 -13.22 -5.92
CA ALA A 194 -8.32 -12.29 -6.13
C ALA A 194 -7.00 -12.98 -6.51
N ALA A 195 -6.93 -14.30 -6.37
CA ALA A 195 -5.77 -15.11 -6.73
C ALA A 195 -5.38 -14.86 -8.20
N CYS A 196 -4.11 -14.58 -8.42
CA CYS A 196 -3.55 -14.33 -9.75
C CYS A 196 -3.02 -15.60 -10.44
N HIS A 197 -2.89 -16.73 -9.73
CA HIS A 197 -2.50 -18.01 -10.30
C HIS A 197 -3.42 -18.42 -11.47
N GLY A 198 -2.83 -18.68 -12.64
CA GLY A 198 -3.56 -19.03 -13.86
C GLY A 198 -4.23 -17.85 -14.60
N THR A 199 -4.11 -16.62 -14.10
CA THR A 199 -4.64 -15.42 -14.78
C THR A 199 -3.84 -15.14 -16.05
N ARG A 200 -4.52 -14.84 -17.15
CA ARG A 200 -3.92 -14.59 -18.47
C ARG A 200 -3.47 -13.13 -18.61
N ASP A 201 -2.50 -12.88 -19.49
CA ASP A 201 -1.95 -11.53 -19.74
C ASP A 201 -3.04 -10.47 -20.06
N ALA A 202 -4.08 -10.84 -20.79
CA ALA A 202 -5.21 -9.96 -21.10
C ALA A 202 -6.05 -9.58 -19.86
N GLU A 203 -6.20 -10.50 -18.91
CA GLU A 203 -6.90 -10.26 -17.63
C GLU A 203 -6.02 -9.41 -16.70
N LEU A 204 -4.71 -9.68 -16.66
CA LEU A 204 -3.75 -8.83 -15.95
C LEU A 204 -3.75 -7.40 -16.51
N ALA A 205 -3.75 -7.23 -17.83
CA ALA A 205 -3.80 -5.91 -18.50
C ALA A 205 -5.11 -5.16 -18.23
N CYS A 206 -6.25 -5.87 -18.20
CA CYS A 206 -7.53 -5.31 -17.80
C CYS A 206 -7.52 -4.85 -16.34
N GLY A 207 -7.10 -5.73 -15.42
CA GLY A 207 -6.99 -5.43 -13.98
C GLY A 207 -6.04 -4.26 -13.70
N LEU A 208 -4.90 -4.18 -14.40
CA LEU A 208 -3.97 -3.05 -14.33
C LEU A 208 -4.61 -1.69 -14.67
N THR A 209 -5.60 -1.68 -15.57
CA THR A 209 -6.26 -0.45 -16.00
C THR A 209 -7.16 0.10 -14.90
N ALA A 210 -7.97 -0.75 -14.25
CA ALA A 210 -8.72 -0.38 -13.06
C ALA A 210 -7.79 -0.01 -11.88
N ALA A 211 -6.73 -0.80 -11.67
CA ALA A 211 -5.70 -0.61 -10.64
C ALA A 211 -4.89 0.69 -10.77
N ARG A 212 -4.87 1.31 -11.95
CA ARG A 212 -4.35 2.66 -12.21
C ARG A 212 -5.39 3.72 -11.90
N ALA A 213 -6.61 3.57 -12.39
CA ALA A 213 -7.70 4.53 -12.18
C ALA A 213 -7.96 4.78 -10.67
N ARG A 214 -7.95 3.73 -9.84
CA ARG A 214 -8.11 3.82 -8.38
C ARG A 214 -7.03 4.67 -7.68
N PHE A 215 -5.83 4.77 -8.28
CA PHE A 215 -4.70 5.53 -7.75
C PHE A 215 -4.53 6.95 -8.34
N ALA A 216 -5.31 7.34 -9.35
CA ALA A 216 -5.22 8.66 -9.99
C ALA A 216 -5.30 9.83 -9.00
N ARG A 217 -6.10 9.70 -7.92
CA ARG A 217 -6.23 10.71 -6.85
C ARG A 217 -4.93 11.03 -6.09
N PHE A 218 -3.90 10.19 -6.17
CA PHE A 218 -2.59 10.43 -5.56
C PHE A 218 -1.59 11.11 -6.51
N ARG A 219 -1.99 11.44 -7.74
CA ARG A 219 -1.13 12.03 -8.80
C ARG A 219 0.13 11.19 -9.06
N CYS A 220 -0.03 9.87 -9.21
CA CYS A 220 1.04 8.92 -9.55
C CYS A 220 1.52 9.04 -11.01
N GLU A 221 1.69 10.25 -11.51
CA GLU A 221 2.27 10.53 -12.81
C GLU A 221 3.79 10.37 -12.69
N ASN A 222 4.41 9.64 -13.63
CA ASN A 222 5.85 9.40 -13.76
C ASN A 222 6.53 8.37 -12.83
N ALA A 223 5.79 7.43 -12.21
CA ALA A 223 6.39 6.23 -11.58
C ALA A 223 7.04 5.22 -12.57
N SER A 224 7.04 5.53 -13.88
CA SER A 224 7.45 4.64 -14.97
C SER A 224 8.40 5.30 -15.98
N THR A 225 9.35 6.12 -15.50
CA THR A 225 10.37 6.80 -16.32
C THR A 225 11.76 6.15 -16.19
N GLY A 226 11.80 4.81 -16.31
CA GLY A 226 13.01 4.12 -16.76
C GLY A 226 13.29 4.43 -18.25
N PRO A 227 14.49 4.11 -18.77
CA PRO A 227 14.89 4.51 -20.12
C PRO A 227 13.92 4.02 -21.19
N THR A 228 13.44 4.95 -22.02
CA THR A 228 12.33 4.76 -22.95
C THR A 228 12.69 3.89 -24.16
N ARG A 229 12.65 2.57 -23.98
CA ARG A 229 12.54 1.61 -25.11
C ARG A 229 11.08 1.19 -25.31
N HIS A 230 10.36 2.06 -26.01
CA HIS A 230 9.16 1.77 -26.81
C HIS A 230 8.05 0.91 -26.18
N TRP A 231 7.24 1.52 -25.32
CA TRP A 231 5.81 1.20 -25.30
C TRP A 231 5.16 1.78 -26.58
N GLN A 232 5.33 1.09 -27.71
CA GLN A 232 4.48 1.30 -28.88
C GLN A 232 3.23 0.42 -28.74
N PRO A 233 2.02 0.96 -28.91
CA PRO A 233 0.84 0.11 -29.02
C PRO A 233 0.92 -0.65 -30.35
N ILE A 234 0.76 -1.97 -30.30
CA ILE A 234 0.56 -2.79 -31.51
C ILE A 234 -0.70 -2.27 -32.20
N ARG A 235 -0.54 -1.65 -33.37
CA ARG A 235 -1.67 -1.25 -34.21
C ARG A 235 -2.29 -2.51 -34.81
N ALA A 236 -3.29 -3.06 -34.12
CA ALA A 236 -4.16 -4.06 -34.72
C ALA A 236 -4.86 -3.43 -35.94
N SER A 237 -4.51 -3.91 -37.13
CA SER A 237 -5.04 -3.41 -38.40
C SER A 237 -6.45 -3.95 -38.64
N ALA A 238 -7.41 -3.44 -37.88
CA ALA A 238 -8.83 -3.72 -38.04
C ALA A 238 -9.45 -2.73 -39.04
N SER A 239 -9.70 -3.20 -40.27
CA SER A 239 -10.46 -2.42 -41.27
C SER A 239 -11.91 -2.19 -40.80
N PRO A 240 -12.50 -1.01 -41.03
CA PRO A 240 -13.84 -0.69 -40.54
C PRO A 240 -14.93 -1.41 -41.37
N GLY A 241 -15.36 -2.59 -40.90
CA GLY A 241 -16.60 -3.22 -41.37
C GLY A 241 -17.81 -2.45 -40.85
N ALA A 242 -18.65 -1.93 -41.76
CA ALA A 242 -19.76 -1.06 -41.40
C ALA A 242 -20.96 -1.84 -40.79
N CYS A 243 -21.36 -1.49 -39.57
CA CYS A 243 -22.62 -1.94 -38.99
C CYS A 243 -23.79 -1.13 -39.58
N GLY A 244 -24.51 -1.71 -40.54
CA GLY A 244 -25.66 -1.08 -41.18
C GLY A 244 -26.97 -1.21 -40.37
N ALA A 245 -27.61 -0.08 -40.11
CA ALA A 245 -29.03 0.07 -39.78
C ALA A 245 -29.46 1.44 -40.34
N PRO A 246 -30.65 1.62 -40.95
CA PRO A 246 -31.92 1.24 -40.30
C PRO A 246 -33.03 0.68 -41.23
N THR A 247 -34.00 -0.02 -40.62
CA THR A 247 -35.38 -0.07 -41.14
C THR A 247 -36.41 -0.03 -40.01
N ARG A 248 -37.54 0.64 -40.28
CA ARG A 248 -38.78 0.67 -39.50
C ARG A 248 -39.90 0.67 -40.53
N PRO A 249 -41.00 -0.08 -40.34
CA PRO A 249 -42.21 0.56 -39.84
C PRO A 249 -43.09 -0.36 -38.99
N GLY A 250 -44.25 0.14 -38.54
CA GLY A 250 -45.31 -0.67 -37.91
C GLY A 250 -45.92 0.01 -36.68
N ASN A 251 -47.21 0.36 -36.73
CA ASN A 251 -47.91 1.09 -35.67
C ASN A 251 -49.38 0.63 -35.59
N CYS A 252 -49.79 0.04 -34.46
CA CYS A 252 -51.17 -0.20 -33.98
C CYS A 252 -51.07 -0.38 -32.45
N ARG A 253 -51.78 0.35 -31.58
CA ARG A 253 -53.24 0.35 -31.28
C ARG A 253 -53.80 -1.04 -30.93
N SER A 254 -54.51 -1.29 -29.83
CA SER A 254 -54.61 -0.71 -28.46
C SER A 254 -55.31 -1.79 -27.56
N ASP A 255 -55.82 -1.64 -26.33
CA ASP A 255 -56.16 -0.50 -25.44
C ASP A 255 -56.43 -0.95 -23.99
N THR A 256 -56.56 -0.01 -23.04
CA THR A 256 -57.14 -0.17 -21.66
C THR A 256 -56.41 -1.09 -20.65
N LYS A 257 -56.61 -1.05 -19.31
CA LYS A 257 -57.40 -0.19 -18.38
C LYS A 257 -56.76 -0.19 -16.96
N ARG A 258 -57.11 0.80 -16.12
CA ARG A 258 -56.88 0.80 -14.64
C ARG A 258 -57.90 -0.11 -13.92
N ALA A 259 -57.55 -0.67 -12.74
CA ALA A 259 -58.38 -0.62 -11.51
C ALA A 259 -57.74 -1.29 -10.26
N ALA A 260 -57.99 -0.69 -9.08
CA ALA A 260 -57.90 -1.22 -7.71
C ALA A 260 -58.52 -0.15 -6.76
N PRO A 261 -58.80 -0.39 -5.45
CA PRO A 261 -59.23 -1.60 -4.72
C PRO A 261 -60.51 -1.39 -3.86
N LYS A 262 -61.09 -2.46 -3.27
CA LYS A 262 -62.02 -2.50 -2.09
C LYS A 262 -61.94 -3.93 -1.48
N GLY A 263 -62.22 -4.26 -0.21
CA GLY A 263 -62.60 -3.52 1.02
C GLY A 263 -62.67 -4.49 2.24
N GLY A 264 -62.81 -4.00 3.48
CA GLY A 264 -62.85 -4.81 4.73
C GLY A 264 -64.24 -5.39 5.10
N PRO A 265 -64.59 -5.66 6.40
CA PRO A 265 -63.93 -5.25 7.66
C PRO A 265 -63.88 -6.32 8.81
N GLY A 266 -63.40 -5.96 10.01
CA GLY A 266 -63.67 -6.73 11.25
C GLY A 266 -62.91 -6.31 12.55
N SER A 267 -63.64 -5.75 13.53
CA SER A 267 -63.52 -5.88 15.02
C SER A 267 -62.29 -6.61 15.60
N ARG A 268 -61.60 -6.20 16.69
CA ARG A 268 -61.76 -5.24 17.83
C ARG A 268 -60.45 -5.34 18.69
N SER A 269 -60.14 -4.62 19.78
CA SER A 269 -60.48 -3.30 20.37
C SER A 269 -59.60 -3.09 21.62
N GLY A 270 -59.23 -1.86 21.98
CA GLY A 270 -58.54 -1.55 23.25
C GLY A 270 -58.14 -0.07 23.35
N GLU A 271 -58.66 0.63 24.36
CA GLU A 271 -58.56 2.09 24.52
C GLU A 271 -58.02 2.41 25.93
N THR A 272 -57.03 3.30 26.01
CA THR A 272 -56.59 3.95 27.25
C THR A 272 -56.10 5.35 26.91
N ASP A 273 -56.80 6.36 27.41
CA ASP A 273 -56.64 7.76 27.02
C ASP A 273 -55.87 8.54 28.09
N HIS A 274 -54.72 9.13 27.74
CA HIS A 274 -53.95 10.01 28.63
C HIS A 274 -53.31 11.20 27.87
N LEU A 275 -53.99 12.34 28.02
CA LEU A 275 -53.68 13.76 27.74
C LEU A 275 -52.31 14.18 27.16
N MET A 276 -52.38 15.21 26.30
CA MET A 276 -51.23 15.81 25.59
C MET A 276 -50.34 16.69 26.46
N ILE A 277 -49.04 16.66 26.17
CA ILE A 277 -48.14 17.82 26.24
C ILE A 277 -47.42 17.93 24.89
N LEU A 278 -47.41 19.12 24.29
CA LEU A 278 -46.72 19.40 23.03
C LEU A 278 -45.77 20.57 23.23
N GLU A 279 -44.47 20.29 23.33
CA GLU A 279 -43.44 21.33 23.31
C GLU A 279 -42.19 20.83 22.59
N THR A 280 -41.66 21.65 21.68
CA THR A 280 -40.59 21.27 20.76
C THR A 280 -39.26 21.87 21.18
N THR A 281 -38.33 21.05 21.67
CA THR A 281 -36.90 21.39 21.72
C THR A 281 -36.08 20.21 21.21
N PRO A 282 -35.31 20.33 20.11
CA PRO A 282 -34.44 19.26 19.67
C PRO A 282 -33.27 19.11 20.65
N ALA A 283 -32.95 17.86 21.02
CA ALA A 283 -31.73 17.57 21.77
C ALA A 283 -30.50 18.08 20.99
N PRO A 284 -29.48 18.66 21.66
CA PRO A 284 -28.29 19.16 20.97
C PRO A 284 -27.55 17.97 20.32
N THR A 285 -27.57 17.90 18.99
CA THR A 285 -26.89 16.87 18.20
C THR A 285 -25.38 17.06 18.25
N VAL A 286 -24.76 16.71 19.39
CA VAL A 286 -23.32 16.70 19.60
C VAL A 286 -22.72 15.63 18.69
N ARG A 287 -22.25 16.07 17.52
CA ARG A 287 -21.51 15.20 16.59
C ARG A 287 -20.23 14.73 17.29
N PRO A 288 -19.90 13.43 17.29
CA PRO A 288 -18.59 12.98 17.75
C PRO A 288 -17.50 13.68 16.92
N PRO A 289 -16.38 14.12 17.53
CA PRO A 289 -15.41 14.99 16.88
C PRO A 289 -14.77 14.28 15.69
N SER A 290 -15.12 14.72 14.48
CA SER A 290 -14.64 14.18 13.20
C SER A 290 -13.18 14.55 12.92
N ARG A 291 -12.25 14.05 13.75
CA ARG A 291 -10.79 14.25 13.62
C ARG A 291 -10.16 13.39 12.52
N MET A 292 -10.82 13.28 11.37
CA MET A 292 -10.17 12.83 10.14
C MET A 292 -9.30 13.97 9.58
N ALA A 293 -8.20 14.24 10.28
CA ALA A 293 -7.24 15.26 9.89
C ALA A 293 -6.65 14.91 8.52
N LYS A 294 -6.85 15.78 7.51
CA LYS A 294 -6.29 15.64 6.16
C LYS A 294 -4.76 15.81 6.17
N ARG A 295 -4.03 14.82 6.70
CA ARG A 295 -2.57 14.71 6.56
C ARG A 295 -2.21 14.21 5.16
N SER A 296 -2.46 15.07 4.16
CA SER A 296 -1.87 14.92 2.83
C SER A 296 -0.39 15.28 2.92
N PHE A 297 0.50 14.42 2.42
CA PHE A 297 1.95 14.70 2.33
C PHE A 297 2.26 15.66 1.16
N SER A 298 1.53 16.78 1.09
CA SER A 298 1.59 17.77 0.01
C SER A 298 1.77 19.17 0.59
N SER A 299 2.94 19.43 1.16
CA SER A 299 3.35 20.76 1.64
C SER A 299 4.85 20.95 1.43
N ILE A 300 5.25 21.03 0.15
CA ILE A 300 6.56 21.56 -0.23
C ILE A 300 6.50 23.07 0.00
N ALA A 301 6.94 23.51 1.18
CA ALA A 301 7.20 24.90 1.49
C ALA A 301 8.68 25.20 1.23
N ILE A 302 9.02 25.60 -0.01
CA ILE A 302 10.33 26.19 -0.30
C ILE A 302 10.32 27.60 0.29
N GLY A 303 10.67 27.68 1.58
CA GLY A 303 10.93 28.96 2.25
C GLY A 303 12.26 29.51 1.76
N ALA A 304 12.22 30.41 0.78
CA ALA A 304 13.41 31.11 0.30
C ALA A 304 13.92 32.06 1.38
N ILE A 305 15.02 31.70 2.07
CA ILE A 305 15.75 32.63 2.92
C ILE A 305 16.80 33.34 2.06
N SER A 306 16.46 34.52 1.57
CA SER A 306 17.40 35.46 0.96
C SER A 306 18.26 36.12 2.05
N SER A 307 19.32 35.44 2.48
CA SER A 307 20.31 35.97 3.43
C SER A 307 21.67 36.14 2.75
N THR A 308 21.87 37.27 2.10
CA THR A 308 23.10 37.63 1.37
C THR A 308 24.22 38.02 2.34
N VAL A 309 25.00 37.04 2.82
CA VAL A 309 26.22 37.29 3.59
C VAL A 309 27.42 37.37 2.65
N ASN A 310 27.71 38.58 2.15
CA ASN A 310 28.86 38.85 1.30
C ASN A 310 30.17 38.87 2.10
N PHE A 311 30.87 37.73 2.17
CA PHE A 311 32.32 37.76 2.45
C PHE A 311 33.09 37.92 1.14
N ARG A 312 33.58 39.15 0.88
CA ARG A 312 34.56 39.38 -0.18
C ARG A 312 35.89 38.76 0.23
N LEU A 313 36.40 37.83 -0.57
CA LEU A 313 37.83 37.59 -0.70
C LEU A 313 38.23 38.00 -2.13
N SER A 314 39.24 38.87 -2.24
CA SER A 314 39.67 39.43 -3.51
C SER A 314 40.41 38.40 -4.38
N PRO A 315 40.41 38.54 -5.72
CA PRO A 315 41.03 37.57 -6.60
C PRO A 315 42.57 37.62 -6.57
N GLY A 316 43.20 36.46 -6.62
CA GLY A 316 44.54 36.28 -7.19
C GLY A 316 45.73 36.83 -6.41
N ILE A 317 46.32 36.01 -5.54
CA ILE A 317 47.75 36.07 -5.23
C ILE A 317 48.34 34.66 -5.43
N THR A 318 49.12 34.51 -6.50
CA THR A 318 50.06 33.39 -6.67
C THR A 318 51.40 33.84 -6.12
N ILE A 319 51.88 33.21 -5.05
CA ILE A 319 53.26 33.40 -4.56
C ILE A 319 54.05 32.11 -4.82
N SER A 320 55.06 32.25 -5.68
CA SER A 320 56.07 31.23 -5.96
C SER A 320 56.99 31.02 -4.77
N VAL A 321 57.53 29.81 -4.62
CA VAL A 321 58.65 29.54 -3.72
C VAL A 321 59.94 30.25 -4.19
N PRO A 322 60.76 30.79 -3.27
CA PRO A 322 62.19 30.96 -3.46
C PRO A 322 62.98 29.78 -2.84
N SER A 323 64.13 29.46 -3.43
CA SER A 323 65.11 28.53 -2.86
C SER A 323 66.17 29.25 -2.02
N GLY A 324 66.78 28.55 -1.07
CA GLY A 324 67.89 29.02 -0.23
C GLY A 324 67.60 28.82 1.26
N SER A 325 68.46 28.14 2.04
CA SER A 325 69.76 27.52 1.73
C SER A 325 69.95 26.25 2.55
#